data_AF-A0A3D2W6Q7-F1
#
_entry.id   AF-A0A3D2W6Q7-F1
#
_cell.length_a   1.000
_cell.length_b   1.000
_cell.length_c   1.000
_cell.angle_alpha   90.00
_cell.angle_beta   90.00
_cell.angle_gamma   90.00
#
_symmetry.space_group_name_H-M   'P 1'
#
loop_
_entity.id
_entity.type
_entity.pdbx_description
1 polymer ?
#
loop_
_entity_poly.entity_id
_entity_poly.type
_entity_poly.pdbx_seq_one_letter_code
_entity_poly.pdbx_strand_id
1 'polypeptide(L)'
;MKTITYEITSPLGMHARPAAFVAQKCVALPSQITLKCGDKKANGDNVLQILALDAQQGSILEITAEGGDEEGALAVVKNELDRRLKRYSEAPVLKIAFFGAKDYDRIFFSELARDVGEGAYNCDIKYFNARLTPETAGLAKGFDAVCIFVNDECPRAAVEKLHDCGVRLILLRCAGFNNVDLQAAKECGIRVARVPAYSPYAVAEHAITLAMTCNRRMHKAVNKVKDNNFALSGLLGVDLHNKVAGIMGTGKIGQCMAHICKGFGMTVIGWDAYPNQKLVDEGLLTYVDKDELLAKADLISLHAPLIMGPGGTYHLIDAEAIAKMKDTAILVNTARGGLIDTEALIDALKQGKFHAVGLDVYEGEDANV
;
A
#
# COMPACT_ATOMS: atom_id res chain seq x y z
N MET A 1 36.74 9.96 -11.02
CA MET A 1 35.88 10.97 -10.37
C MET A 1 35.78 12.18 -11.29
N LYS A 2 34.58 12.50 -11.77
CA LYS A 2 34.28 13.70 -12.58
C LYS A 2 33.24 14.56 -11.88
N THR A 3 33.32 15.87 -12.07
CA THR A 3 32.38 16.85 -11.49
C THR A 3 31.89 17.83 -12.55
N ILE A 4 30.59 18.13 -12.53
CA ILE A 4 29.98 19.23 -13.29
C ILE A 4 29.24 20.18 -12.34
N THR A 5 28.96 21.38 -12.79
CA THR A 5 28.09 22.33 -12.09
C THR A 5 26.75 22.47 -12.80
N TYR A 6 25.71 22.73 -12.03
CA TYR A 6 24.35 22.97 -12.52
C TYR A 6 23.72 24.14 -11.78
N GLU A 7 23.29 25.17 -12.50
CA GLU A 7 22.57 26.32 -11.92
C GLU A 7 21.07 26.02 -11.80
N ILE A 8 20.53 26.18 -10.59
CA ILE A 8 19.10 26.02 -10.34
C ILE A 8 18.34 27.22 -10.88
N THR A 9 17.67 27.03 -12.02
CA THR A 9 16.90 28.11 -12.68
C THR A 9 15.45 28.18 -12.24
N SER A 10 14.93 27.12 -11.60
CA SER A 10 13.55 27.05 -11.12
C SER A 10 13.30 28.02 -9.95
N PRO A 11 12.21 28.80 -9.97
CA PRO A 11 11.84 29.68 -8.85
C PRO A 11 11.51 28.92 -7.56
N LEU A 12 11.19 27.62 -7.65
CA LEU A 12 10.94 26.76 -6.49
C LEU A 12 12.19 26.09 -5.93
N GLY A 13 13.36 26.33 -6.53
CA GLY A 13 14.59 25.64 -6.16
C GLY A 13 14.52 24.12 -6.40
N MET A 14 15.38 23.38 -5.71
CA MET A 14 15.39 21.93 -5.63
C MET A 14 14.31 21.44 -4.66
N HIS A 15 13.14 21.08 -5.20
CA HIS A 15 11.98 20.58 -4.46
C HIS A 15 11.81 19.06 -4.64
N ALA A 16 10.81 18.47 -3.96
CA ALA A 16 10.70 17.01 -3.76
C ALA A 16 10.70 16.19 -5.05
N ARG A 17 10.13 16.73 -6.14
CA ARG A 17 10.00 16.02 -7.41
C ARG A 17 11.31 15.90 -8.19
N PRO A 18 12.03 16.98 -8.56
CA PRO A 18 13.37 16.87 -9.13
C PRO A 18 14.29 16.01 -8.28
N ALA A 19 14.24 16.14 -6.95
CA ALA A 19 15.00 15.32 -6.02
C ALA A 19 14.65 13.82 -6.14
N ALA A 20 13.37 13.46 -6.17
CA ALA A 20 12.92 12.08 -6.31
C ALA A 20 13.28 11.46 -7.66
N PHE A 21 13.15 12.21 -8.76
CA PHE A 21 13.51 11.72 -10.09
C PHE A 21 15.03 11.57 -10.25
N VAL A 22 15.81 12.51 -9.74
CA VAL A 22 17.28 12.37 -9.69
C VAL A 22 17.66 11.14 -8.86
N ALA A 23 17.10 10.99 -7.66
CA ALA A 23 17.31 9.81 -6.82
C ALA A 23 16.99 8.49 -7.52
N GLN A 24 15.83 8.41 -8.16
CA GLN A 24 15.43 7.22 -8.90
C GLN A 24 16.39 6.89 -10.04
N LYS A 25 16.89 7.91 -10.75
CA LYS A 25 17.87 7.70 -11.82
C LYS A 25 19.21 7.26 -11.25
N CYS A 26 19.68 7.86 -10.17
CA CYS A 26 20.94 7.52 -9.51
C CYS A 26 21.00 6.05 -9.05
N VAL A 27 19.88 5.48 -8.57
CA VAL A 27 19.82 4.07 -8.14
C VAL A 27 20.20 3.09 -9.27
N ALA A 28 19.92 3.44 -10.52
CA ALA A 28 20.19 2.60 -11.68
C ALA A 28 21.55 2.88 -12.35
N LEU A 29 22.33 3.83 -11.83
CA LEU A 29 23.61 4.21 -12.43
C LEU A 29 24.77 3.33 -11.93
N PRO A 30 25.75 3.04 -12.80
CA PRO A 30 26.99 2.33 -12.42
C PRO A 30 27.98 3.19 -11.62
N SER A 31 27.71 4.49 -11.46
CA SER A 31 28.49 5.44 -10.64
C SER A 31 27.69 5.89 -9.42
N GLN A 32 28.39 6.12 -8.31
CA GLN A 32 27.81 6.82 -7.17
C GLN A 32 27.76 8.32 -7.46
N ILE A 33 26.60 8.93 -7.26
CA ILE A 33 26.39 10.37 -7.46
C ILE A 33 26.40 11.09 -6.12
N THR A 34 27.14 12.19 -6.04
CA THR A 34 27.14 13.12 -4.94
C THR A 34 26.67 14.48 -5.43
N LEU A 35 25.74 15.10 -4.68
CA LEU A 35 25.26 16.45 -4.93
C LEU A 35 25.71 17.37 -3.80
N LYS A 36 26.19 18.57 -4.12
CA LYS A 36 26.61 19.55 -3.14
C LYS A 36 26.09 20.94 -3.50
N CYS A 37 25.61 21.67 -2.51
CA CYS A 37 25.14 23.05 -2.64
C CYS A 37 25.64 23.84 -1.43
N GLY A 38 26.58 24.78 -1.64
CA GLY A 38 27.31 25.41 -0.55
C GLY A 38 28.06 24.36 0.30
N ASP A 39 27.88 24.38 1.61
CA ASP A 39 28.52 23.43 2.53
C ASP A 39 27.76 22.11 2.70
N LYS A 40 26.56 22.00 2.14
CA LYS A 40 25.69 20.84 2.31
C LYS A 40 25.95 19.81 1.21
N LYS A 41 25.95 18.52 1.59
CA LYS A 41 26.20 17.39 0.70
C LYS A 41 25.06 16.37 0.82
N ALA A 42 24.70 15.76 -0.31
CA ALA A 42 23.69 14.72 -0.40
C ALA A 42 24.18 13.55 -1.25
N ASN A 43 23.81 12.32 -0.85
CA ASN A 43 23.89 11.18 -1.75
C ASN A 43 22.79 11.32 -2.82
N GLY A 44 23.18 11.11 -4.07
CA GLY A 44 22.33 11.32 -5.24
C GLY A 44 21.16 10.35 -5.32
N ASP A 45 21.12 9.27 -4.55
CA ASP A 45 20.03 8.28 -4.44
C ASP A 45 19.06 8.54 -3.27
N ASN A 46 19.30 9.58 -2.45
CA ASN A 46 18.55 9.82 -1.22
C ASN A 46 17.75 11.13 -1.29
N VAL A 47 16.45 11.02 -1.58
CA VAL A 47 15.54 12.16 -1.75
C VAL A 47 15.59 13.14 -0.59
N LEU A 48 15.60 12.65 0.66
CA LEU A 48 15.58 13.52 1.85
C LEU A 48 16.88 14.32 1.99
N GLN A 49 18.02 13.71 1.69
CA GLN A 49 19.31 14.42 1.70
C GLN A 49 19.38 15.47 0.58
N ILE A 50 18.87 15.15 -0.61
CA ILE A 50 18.83 16.09 -1.73
C ILE A 50 17.95 17.31 -1.39
N LEU A 51 16.80 17.08 -0.76
CA LEU A 51 15.93 18.16 -0.26
C LEU A 51 16.62 19.00 0.82
N ALA A 52 17.39 18.36 1.70
CA ALA A 52 18.12 19.06 2.77
C ALA A 52 19.21 20.02 2.25
N LEU A 53 19.62 19.89 0.97
CA LEU A 53 20.52 20.85 0.32
C LEU A 53 19.93 22.26 0.31
N ASP A 54 18.60 22.39 0.30
CA ASP A 54 17.90 23.69 0.30
C ASP A 54 18.38 24.61 -0.85
N ALA A 55 18.60 24.01 -2.02
CA ALA A 55 19.15 24.72 -3.18
C ALA A 55 18.07 25.60 -3.81
N GLN A 56 18.11 26.90 -3.52
CA GLN A 56 17.17 27.92 -4.02
C GLN A 56 17.49 28.31 -5.48
N GLN A 57 16.60 29.10 -6.10
CA GLN A 57 16.87 29.69 -7.41
C GLN A 57 18.20 30.46 -7.40
N GLY A 58 19.01 30.26 -8.45
CA GLY A 58 20.37 30.83 -8.57
C GLY A 58 21.46 30.06 -7.81
N SER A 59 21.10 29.03 -7.04
CA SER A 59 22.10 28.18 -6.39
C SER A 59 22.87 27.34 -7.40
N ILE A 60 24.16 27.11 -7.13
CA ILE A 60 25.02 26.23 -7.92
C ILE A 60 25.10 24.86 -7.24
N LEU A 61 24.65 23.84 -7.96
CA LEU A 61 24.76 22.45 -7.56
C LEU A 61 26.03 21.85 -8.18
N GLU A 62 26.97 21.42 -7.35
CA GLU A 62 28.10 20.60 -7.77
C GLU A 62 27.67 19.13 -7.79
N ILE A 63 27.80 18.49 -8.94
CA ILE A 63 27.39 17.10 -9.18
C ILE A 63 28.64 16.29 -9.49
N THR A 64 28.97 15.36 -8.61
CA THR A 64 30.15 14.50 -8.73
C THR A 64 29.72 13.06 -8.98
N ALA A 65 30.34 12.42 -9.97
CA ALA A 65 30.23 10.98 -10.21
C ALA A 65 31.56 10.29 -9.91
N GLU A 66 31.48 9.17 -9.19
CA GLU A 66 32.61 8.30 -8.86
C GLU A 66 32.24 6.84 -9.13
N GLY A 67 32.98 6.17 -10.00
CA GLY A 67 32.75 4.76 -10.34
C GLY A 67 32.70 4.47 -11.84
N GLY A 68 31.81 3.57 -12.27
CA GLY A 68 31.68 3.15 -13.67
C GLY A 68 30.87 4.13 -14.51
N ASP A 69 31.32 4.42 -15.73
CA ASP A 69 30.68 5.34 -16.69
C ASP A 69 30.31 6.72 -16.09
N GLU A 70 31.30 7.39 -15.50
CA GLU A 70 31.11 8.68 -14.81
C GLU A 70 30.51 9.75 -15.73
N GLU A 71 30.86 9.75 -17.02
CA GLU A 71 30.39 10.75 -17.98
C GLU A 71 28.94 10.51 -18.41
N GLY A 72 28.56 9.25 -18.67
CA GLY A 72 27.18 8.88 -18.91
C GLY A 72 26.28 9.15 -17.69
N ALA A 73 26.78 8.84 -16.49
CA ALA A 73 26.08 9.09 -15.24
C ALA A 73 25.78 10.59 -15.01
N LEU A 74 26.77 11.47 -15.21
CA LEU A 74 26.59 12.92 -15.10
C LEU A 74 25.64 13.46 -16.17
N ALA A 75 25.69 12.94 -17.40
CA ALA A 75 24.77 13.33 -18.47
C ALA A 75 23.31 12.97 -18.12
N VAL A 76 23.07 11.78 -17.54
CA VAL A 76 21.73 11.36 -17.09
C VAL A 76 21.18 12.32 -16.04
N VAL A 77 21.96 12.63 -14.99
CA VAL A 77 21.53 13.52 -13.92
C VAL A 77 21.26 14.93 -14.45
N LYS A 78 22.18 15.48 -15.27
CA LYS A 78 22.03 16.81 -15.87
C LYS A 78 20.78 16.90 -16.76
N ASN A 79 20.53 15.89 -17.59
CA ASN A 79 19.36 15.86 -18.46
C ASN A 79 18.05 15.78 -17.67
N GLU A 80 18.01 15.03 -16.57
CA GLU A 80 16.83 14.98 -15.71
C GLU A 80 16.61 16.33 -15.01
N LEU A 81 17.67 16.97 -14.50
CA LEU A 81 17.58 18.32 -13.93
C LEU A 81 17.08 19.34 -14.98
N ASP A 82 17.67 19.35 -16.17
CA ASP A 82 17.26 20.22 -17.29
C ASP A 82 15.79 20.00 -17.66
N ARG A 83 15.32 18.75 -17.69
CA ARG A 83 13.93 18.42 -18.02
C ARG A 83 12.94 18.92 -16.96
N ARG A 84 13.33 18.90 -15.69
CA ARG A 84 12.42 19.13 -14.55
C ARG A 84 12.47 20.54 -13.99
N LEU A 85 13.61 21.22 -14.07
CA LEU A 85 13.81 22.55 -13.47
C LEU A 85 13.63 23.70 -14.46
N LYS A 86 13.75 23.48 -15.79
CA LYS A 86 13.66 24.56 -16.80
C LYS A 86 12.27 24.82 -17.37
N ARG A 87 11.23 24.03 -17.03
CA ARG A 87 9.86 24.23 -17.51
C ARG A 87 8.97 24.70 -16.36
N TYR A 88 8.72 26.00 -16.30
CA TYR A 88 7.75 26.59 -15.37
C TYR A 88 6.74 27.42 -16.17
N SER A 89 5.46 27.10 -16.04
CA SER A 89 4.33 27.93 -16.50
C SER A 89 3.23 27.92 -15.42
N GLU A 90 2.39 28.95 -15.42
CA GLU A 90 1.20 29.04 -14.56
C GLU A 90 0.21 27.93 -14.94
N ALA A 91 0.22 26.84 -14.17
CA ALA A 91 -0.71 25.73 -14.34
C ALA A 91 -1.93 25.89 -13.40
N PRO A 92 -3.14 25.49 -13.84
CA PRO A 92 -4.32 25.51 -12.98
C PRO A 92 -4.13 24.62 -11.74
N VAL A 93 -4.45 25.14 -10.55
CA VAL A 93 -4.37 24.40 -9.29
C VAL A 93 -5.67 23.65 -9.03
N LEU A 94 -5.57 22.32 -8.89
CA LEU A 94 -6.66 21.44 -8.52
C LEU A 94 -6.96 21.56 -7.02
N LYS A 95 -8.13 22.08 -6.65
CA LYS A 95 -8.53 22.16 -5.24
C LYS A 95 -9.10 20.83 -4.77
N ILE A 96 -8.52 20.24 -3.74
CA ILE A 96 -8.89 18.91 -3.22
C ILE A 96 -9.42 19.02 -1.79
N ALA A 97 -10.65 18.56 -1.58
CA ALA A 97 -11.18 18.30 -0.24
C ALA A 97 -10.79 16.88 0.19
N PHE A 98 -9.92 16.76 1.19
CA PHE A 98 -9.40 15.49 1.67
C PHE A 98 -10.14 15.06 2.94
N PHE A 99 -10.98 14.04 2.84
CA PHE A 99 -11.82 13.55 3.94
C PHE A 99 -11.15 12.44 4.74
N GLY A 100 -11.55 12.32 6.01
CA GLY A 100 -11.04 11.31 6.95
C GLY A 100 -9.53 11.40 7.15
N ALA A 101 -8.95 12.60 7.07
CA ALA A 101 -7.51 12.80 7.11
C ALA A 101 -6.93 12.42 8.48
N LYS A 102 -5.93 11.53 8.49
CA LYS A 102 -5.12 11.22 9.68
C LYS A 102 -3.77 11.95 9.64
N ASP A 103 -3.04 11.94 10.75
CA ASP A 103 -1.76 12.66 10.85
C ASP A 103 -0.73 12.18 9.82
N TYR A 104 -0.68 10.86 9.57
CA TYR A 104 0.21 10.29 8.57
C TYR A 104 -0.13 10.71 7.14
N ASP A 105 -1.41 10.95 6.81
CA ASP A 105 -1.81 11.44 5.49
C ASP A 105 -1.22 12.84 5.27
N ARG A 106 -1.34 13.71 6.28
CA ARG A 106 -0.91 15.10 6.23
C ARG A 106 0.59 15.22 6.01
N ILE A 107 1.39 14.35 6.61
CA ILE A 107 2.85 14.35 6.47
C ILE A 107 3.25 14.21 4.99
N PHE A 108 2.72 13.20 4.29
CA PHE A 108 3.13 12.94 2.91
C PHE A 108 2.43 13.84 1.90
N PHE A 109 1.12 14.00 2.00
CA PHE A 109 0.36 14.76 1.01
C PHE A 109 0.64 16.26 1.06
N SER A 110 0.94 16.83 2.24
CA SER A 110 1.26 18.25 2.34
C SER A 110 2.63 18.56 1.71
N GLU A 111 3.59 17.66 1.83
CA GLU A 111 4.89 17.81 1.14
C GLU A 111 4.73 17.71 -0.38
N LEU A 112 3.89 16.78 -0.87
CA LEU A 112 3.61 16.65 -2.30
C LEU A 112 2.81 17.84 -2.87
N ALA A 113 1.88 18.40 -2.10
CA ALA A 113 1.07 19.56 -2.52
C ALA A 113 1.89 20.85 -2.67
N ARG A 114 3.08 20.93 -2.07
CA ARG A 114 4.02 22.05 -2.29
C ARG A 114 4.57 22.09 -3.72
N ASP A 115 4.47 21.00 -4.47
CA ASP A 115 4.92 20.91 -5.86
C ASP A 115 3.90 21.59 -6.80
N VAL A 116 4.23 22.81 -7.23
CA VAL A 116 3.41 23.66 -8.11
C VAL A 116 4.17 24.05 -9.39
N GLY A 117 3.46 24.31 -10.48
CA GLY A 117 4.03 24.63 -11.80
C GLY A 117 3.87 23.52 -12.85
N GLU A 118 4.36 23.75 -14.07
CA GLU A 118 4.10 22.85 -15.21
C GLU A 118 4.52 21.39 -14.97
N GLY A 119 3.54 20.49 -15.07
CA GLY A 119 3.73 19.06 -14.87
C GLY A 119 3.91 18.63 -13.41
N ALA A 120 3.90 19.55 -12.44
CA ALA A 120 3.80 19.27 -11.01
C ALA A 120 2.42 18.74 -10.63
N TYR A 121 2.22 18.33 -9.37
CA TYR A 121 0.91 17.90 -8.89
C TYR A 121 -0.14 19.00 -8.99
N ASN A 122 0.27 20.28 -8.80
CA ASN A 122 -0.60 21.45 -8.90
C ASN A 122 -1.90 21.28 -8.12
N CYS A 123 -1.79 20.96 -6.83
CA CYS A 123 -2.96 20.79 -5.99
C CYS A 123 -2.90 21.63 -4.73
N ASP A 124 -4.06 22.10 -4.31
CA ASP A 124 -4.28 22.73 -3.02
C ASP A 124 -5.18 21.80 -2.22
N ILE A 125 -4.66 21.28 -1.10
CA ILE A 125 -5.32 20.25 -0.31
C ILE A 125 -5.86 20.87 0.98
N LYS A 126 -7.19 20.82 1.14
CA LYS A 126 -7.83 21.08 2.43
C LYS A 126 -8.19 19.77 3.11
N TYR A 127 -7.65 19.57 4.30
CA TYR A 127 -7.91 18.38 5.10
C TYR A 127 -9.10 18.56 6.03
N PHE A 128 -10.01 17.59 6.00
CA PHE A 128 -11.14 17.45 6.90
C PHE A 128 -10.94 16.19 7.76
N ASN A 129 -11.14 16.34 9.07
CA ASN A 129 -11.16 15.19 9.98
C ASN A 129 -12.45 14.36 9.82
N ALA A 130 -13.55 15.02 9.38
CA ALA A 130 -14.79 14.34 9.07
C ALA A 130 -14.62 13.38 7.89
N ARG A 131 -15.27 12.22 7.97
CA ARG A 131 -15.44 11.30 6.84
C ARG A 131 -16.40 11.88 5.84
N LEU A 132 -16.29 11.45 4.58
CA LEU A 132 -17.31 11.68 3.59
C LEU A 132 -18.49 10.75 3.86
N THR A 133 -19.68 11.33 3.86
CA THR A 133 -21.01 10.71 3.96
C THR A 133 -21.97 11.60 3.14
N PRO A 134 -23.19 11.15 2.84
CA PRO A 134 -24.19 12.01 2.19
C PRO A 134 -24.41 13.35 2.91
N GLU A 135 -24.36 13.35 4.25
CA GLU A 135 -24.58 14.54 5.09
C GLU A 135 -23.39 15.50 5.08
N THR A 136 -22.17 14.97 4.97
CA THR A 136 -20.93 15.76 5.02
C THR A 136 -20.41 16.15 3.64
N ALA A 137 -20.93 15.56 2.55
CA ALA A 137 -20.52 15.82 1.18
C ALA A 137 -20.59 17.31 0.78
N GLY A 138 -21.49 18.09 1.41
CA GLY A 138 -21.57 19.54 1.20
C GLY A 138 -20.30 20.32 1.58
N LEU A 139 -19.42 19.76 2.41
CA LEU A 139 -18.10 20.34 2.72
C LEU A 139 -17.19 20.45 1.50
N ALA A 140 -17.47 19.70 0.42
CA ALA A 140 -16.74 19.74 -0.83
C ALA A 140 -17.10 20.95 -1.72
N LYS A 141 -18.02 21.83 -1.30
CA LYS A 141 -18.36 23.04 -2.05
C LYS A 141 -17.13 23.93 -2.26
N GLY A 142 -16.85 24.26 -3.52
CA GLY A 142 -15.70 25.08 -3.91
C GLY A 142 -14.40 24.31 -4.17
N PHE A 143 -14.46 22.97 -4.16
CA PHE A 143 -13.36 22.08 -4.53
C PHE A 143 -13.61 21.43 -5.88
N ASP A 144 -12.53 21.17 -6.64
CA ASP A 144 -12.59 20.45 -7.91
C ASP A 144 -12.70 18.93 -7.70
N ALA A 145 -12.09 18.44 -6.62
CA ALA A 145 -11.94 17.02 -6.35
C ALA A 145 -12.15 16.71 -4.87
N VAL A 146 -12.54 15.47 -4.59
CA VAL A 146 -12.46 14.90 -3.24
C VAL A 146 -11.44 13.78 -3.19
N CYS A 147 -10.72 13.67 -2.07
CA CYS A 147 -9.85 12.54 -1.76
C CYS A 147 -10.41 11.78 -0.57
N ILE A 148 -10.70 10.49 -0.77
CA ILE A 148 -11.39 9.62 0.19
C ILE A 148 -10.62 8.31 0.40
N PHE A 149 -10.92 7.61 1.49
CA PHE A 149 -10.33 6.34 1.89
C PHE A 149 -11.36 5.21 1.94
N VAL A 150 -10.95 4.03 2.40
CA VAL A 150 -11.80 2.83 2.44
C VAL A 150 -13.05 3.00 3.31
N ASN A 151 -12.99 3.82 4.36
CA ASN A 151 -14.10 3.98 5.29
C ASN A 151 -15.02 5.16 4.92
N ASP A 152 -14.66 5.98 3.95
CA ASP A 152 -15.58 7.05 3.52
C ASP A 152 -16.80 6.44 2.81
N GLU A 153 -17.98 7.03 2.98
CA GLU A 153 -19.22 6.56 2.38
C GLU A 153 -19.58 7.43 1.16
N CYS A 154 -19.47 6.85 -0.04
CA CYS A 154 -19.81 7.52 -1.29
C CYS A 154 -20.91 6.79 -2.09
N PRO A 155 -22.09 6.54 -1.49
CA PRO A 155 -23.25 6.02 -2.23
C PRO A 155 -23.81 7.08 -3.18
N ARG A 156 -24.78 6.72 -4.03
CA ARG A 156 -25.45 7.63 -4.98
C ARG A 156 -25.77 9.01 -4.41
N ALA A 157 -26.40 9.07 -3.23
CA ALA A 157 -26.78 10.34 -2.61
C ALA A 157 -25.57 11.26 -2.32
N ALA A 158 -24.43 10.69 -1.90
CA ALA A 158 -23.20 11.45 -1.73
C ALA A 158 -22.62 11.87 -3.10
N VAL A 159 -22.63 11.00 -4.10
CA VAL A 159 -22.14 11.31 -5.46
C VAL A 159 -22.92 12.46 -6.08
N GLU A 160 -24.26 12.43 -6.01
CA GLU A 160 -25.13 13.49 -6.50
C GLU A 160 -24.86 14.80 -5.74
N LYS A 161 -24.66 14.73 -4.42
CA LYS A 161 -24.30 15.91 -3.63
C LYS A 161 -22.94 16.50 -4.00
N LEU A 162 -21.95 15.66 -4.32
CA LEU A 162 -20.65 16.09 -4.81
C LEU A 162 -20.78 16.76 -6.18
N HIS A 163 -21.61 16.22 -7.08
CA HIS A 163 -21.93 16.84 -8.37
C HIS A 163 -22.53 18.24 -8.19
N ASP A 164 -23.52 18.40 -7.30
CA ASP A 164 -24.12 19.71 -6.98
C ASP A 164 -23.09 20.71 -6.43
N CYS A 165 -22.03 20.22 -5.78
CA CYS A 165 -20.94 21.04 -5.27
C CYS A 165 -19.92 21.45 -6.35
N GLY A 166 -20.05 20.94 -7.58
CA GLY A 166 -19.14 21.17 -8.70
C GLY A 166 -17.92 20.24 -8.73
N VAL A 167 -17.93 19.16 -7.95
CA VAL A 167 -16.84 18.19 -7.92
C VAL A 167 -16.84 17.37 -9.20
N ARG A 168 -15.68 17.24 -9.84
CA ARG A 168 -15.48 16.53 -11.12
C ARG A 168 -14.60 15.29 -11.00
N LEU A 169 -14.03 15.04 -9.82
CA LEU A 169 -13.08 13.96 -9.58
C LEU A 169 -13.17 13.41 -8.16
N ILE A 170 -13.29 12.09 -8.04
CA ILE A 170 -13.16 11.34 -6.78
C ILE A 170 -11.84 10.57 -6.84
N LEU A 171 -10.96 10.83 -5.87
CA LEU A 171 -9.66 10.19 -5.70
C LEU A 171 -9.71 9.22 -4.51
N LEU A 172 -9.50 7.95 -4.78
CA LEU A 172 -9.36 6.92 -3.75
C LEU A 172 -7.88 6.74 -3.42
N ARG A 173 -7.46 7.12 -2.20
CA ARG A 173 -6.09 6.88 -1.71
C ARG A 173 -5.86 5.45 -1.25
N CYS A 174 -6.59 4.51 -1.83
CA CYS A 174 -6.59 3.09 -1.53
C CYS A 174 -6.83 2.26 -2.79
N ALA A 175 -6.66 0.95 -2.66
CA ALA A 175 -6.95 0.00 -3.73
C ALA A 175 -8.43 -0.37 -3.77
N GLY A 176 -9.09 -0.49 -2.61
CA GLY A 176 -10.54 -0.76 -2.58
C GLY A 176 -11.34 0.39 -3.18
N PHE A 177 -12.48 0.07 -3.78
CA PHE A 177 -13.42 1.07 -4.33
C PHE A 177 -14.89 0.69 -4.08
N ASN A 178 -15.13 -0.31 -3.22
CA ASN A 178 -16.46 -0.84 -2.93
C ASN A 178 -17.39 0.20 -2.29
N ASN A 179 -16.81 1.23 -1.69
CA ASN A 179 -17.49 2.31 -0.99
C ASN A 179 -17.94 3.46 -1.91
N VAL A 180 -17.74 3.35 -3.23
CA VAL A 180 -18.14 4.36 -4.23
C VAL A 180 -19.13 3.77 -5.22
N ASP A 181 -20.28 4.42 -5.39
CA ASP A 181 -21.23 4.09 -6.45
C ASP A 181 -20.69 4.57 -7.82
N LEU A 182 -19.97 3.66 -8.49
CA LEU A 182 -19.35 3.92 -9.79
C LEU A 182 -20.37 4.23 -10.89
N GLN A 183 -21.60 3.71 -10.78
CA GLN A 183 -22.66 3.94 -11.76
C GLN A 183 -23.20 5.36 -11.62
N ALA A 184 -23.50 5.79 -10.40
CA ALA A 184 -23.89 7.17 -10.12
C ALA A 184 -22.78 8.16 -10.52
N ALA A 185 -21.51 7.83 -10.26
CA ALA A 185 -20.38 8.69 -10.61
C ALA A 185 -20.29 8.90 -12.13
N LYS A 186 -20.51 7.83 -12.90
CA LYS A 186 -20.55 7.87 -14.37
C LYS A 186 -21.72 8.73 -14.88
N GLU A 187 -22.91 8.57 -14.31
CA GLU A 187 -24.11 9.36 -14.66
C GLU A 187 -23.93 10.86 -14.37
N CYS A 188 -23.29 11.19 -13.25
CA CYS A 188 -22.99 12.56 -12.84
C CYS A 188 -21.75 13.16 -13.54
N GLY A 189 -21.10 12.41 -14.44
CA GLY A 189 -19.87 12.87 -15.13
C GLY A 189 -18.64 13.02 -14.23
N ILE A 190 -18.65 12.40 -13.05
CA ILE A 190 -17.55 12.45 -12.09
C ILE A 190 -16.57 11.31 -12.40
N ARG A 191 -15.29 11.66 -12.62
CA ARG A 191 -14.24 10.66 -12.81
C ARG A 191 -13.83 10.06 -11.47
N VAL A 192 -13.55 8.75 -11.44
CA VAL A 192 -13.03 8.06 -10.26
C VAL A 192 -11.64 7.51 -10.58
N ALA A 193 -10.65 7.83 -9.75
CA ALA A 193 -9.29 7.28 -9.84
C ALA A 193 -8.89 6.63 -8.50
N ARG A 194 -8.07 5.59 -8.56
CA ARG A 194 -7.61 4.84 -7.38
C ARG A 194 -6.13 4.50 -7.46
N VAL A 195 -5.54 4.09 -6.34
CA VAL A 195 -4.18 3.54 -6.29
C VAL A 195 -4.24 2.02 -6.35
N PRO A 196 -4.04 1.37 -7.52
CA PRO A 196 -4.33 -0.05 -7.68
C PRO A 196 -3.36 -0.98 -6.92
N ALA A 197 -2.16 -0.50 -6.62
CA ALA A 197 -1.17 -1.19 -5.78
C ALA A 197 -0.17 -0.18 -5.21
N TYR A 198 -0.04 -0.11 -3.89
CA TYR A 198 0.97 0.71 -3.19
C TYR A 198 2.25 -0.10 -2.98
N SER A 199 2.18 -1.22 -2.26
CA SER A 199 3.27 -2.21 -2.18
C SER A 199 2.70 -3.59 -1.88
N PRO A 200 2.68 -4.51 -2.87
CA PRO A 200 2.28 -5.89 -2.63
C PRO A 200 3.16 -6.59 -1.57
N TYR A 201 4.43 -6.21 -1.50
CA TYR A 201 5.39 -6.71 -0.51
C TYR A 201 4.99 -6.34 0.91
N ALA A 202 4.65 -5.07 1.17
CA ALA A 202 4.29 -4.62 2.51
C ALA A 202 3.11 -5.40 3.10
N VAL A 203 2.08 -5.68 2.29
CA VAL A 203 0.90 -6.45 2.76
C VAL A 203 1.26 -7.92 2.99
N ALA A 204 2.04 -8.53 2.10
CA ALA A 204 2.47 -9.92 2.26
C ALA A 204 3.42 -10.10 3.47
N GLU A 205 4.34 -9.16 3.69
CA GLU A 205 5.23 -9.10 4.85
C GLU A 205 4.46 -8.92 6.15
N HIS A 206 3.42 -8.09 6.15
CA HIS A 206 2.53 -7.94 7.30
C HIS A 206 1.76 -9.23 7.59
N ALA A 207 1.23 -9.90 6.56
CA ALA A 207 0.51 -11.16 6.70
C ALA A 207 1.38 -12.27 7.33
N ILE A 208 2.61 -12.45 6.85
CA ILE A 208 3.52 -13.46 7.44
C ILE A 208 3.97 -13.06 8.85
N THR A 209 4.22 -11.77 9.10
CA THR A 209 4.56 -11.24 10.43
C THR A 209 3.44 -11.53 11.42
N LEU A 210 2.18 -11.33 11.02
CA LEU A 210 1.00 -11.62 11.82
C LEU A 210 0.86 -13.12 12.08
N ALA A 211 1.05 -13.95 11.05
CA ALA A 211 1.08 -15.41 11.17
C ALA A 211 2.10 -15.87 12.23
N MET A 212 3.34 -15.34 12.15
CA MET A 212 4.44 -15.69 13.04
C MET A 212 4.23 -15.15 14.45
N THR A 213 3.71 -13.93 14.60
CA THR A 213 3.36 -13.31 15.89
C THR A 213 2.32 -14.15 16.63
N CYS A 214 1.30 -14.63 15.91
CA CYS A 214 0.29 -15.51 16.47
C CYS A 214 0.88 -16.90 16.76
N ASN A 215 1.60 -17.51 15.82
CA ASN A 215 2.21 -18.84 15.99
C ASN A 215 3.16 -18.91 17.19
N ARG A 216 4.08 -17.95 17.31
CA ARG A 216 5.10 -17.88 18.38
C ARG A 216 4.62 -17.16 19.64
N ARG A 217 3.35 -16.72 19.68
CA ARG A 217 2.73 -15.98 20.79
C ARG A 217 3.55 -14.75 21.22
N MET A 218 4.16 -14.04 20.26
CA MET A 218 5.09 -12.94 20.53
C MET A 218 4.44 -11.83 21.36
N HIS A 219 3.15 -11.55 21.12
CA HIS A 219 2.36 -10.59 21.90
C HIS A 219 2.29 -10.95 23.40
N LYS A 220 2.19 -12.25 23.74
CA LYS A 220 2.24 -12.72 25.14
C LYS A 220 3.65 -12.70 25.71
N ALA A 221 4.64 -13.08 24.89
CA ALA A 221 6.05 -13.10 25.29
C ALA A 221 6.54 -11.69 25.67
N VAL A 222 6.20 -10.67 24.88
CA VAL A 222 6.55 -9.27 25.16
C VAL A 222 5.96 -8.80 26.49
N ASN A 223 4.70 -9.11 26.77
CA ASN A 223 4.06 -8.73 28.05
C ASN A 223 4.74 -9.44 29.23
N LYS A 224 5.01 -10.74 29.11
CA LYS A 224 5.74 -11.51 30.12
C LYS A 224 7.11 -10.88 30.44
N VAL A 225 7.90 -10.54 29.43
CA VAL A 225 9.22 -9.92 29.63
C VAL A 225 9.12 -8.54 30.29
N LYS A 226 8.11 -7.72 29.92
CA LYS A 226 7.86 -6.42 30.58
C LYS A 226 7.58 -6.58 32.08
N ASP A 227 6.96 -7.69 32.46
CA ASP A 227 6.67 -8.03 33.86
C ASP A 227 7.80 -8.82 34.54
N ASN A 228 9.02 -8.84 33.97
CA ASN A 228 10.16 -9.66 34.42
C ASN A 228 9.86 -11.16 34.54
N ASN A 229 8.88 -11.65 33.80
CA ASN A 229 8.52 -13.07 33.72
C ASN A 229 9.18 -13.71 32.48
N PHE A 230 10.18 -14.55 32.69
CA PHE A 230 10.90 -15.25 31.61
C PHE A 230 10.39 -16.67 31.34
N ALA A 231 9.27 -17.08 31.98
CA ALA A 231 8.73 -18.42 31.80
C ALA A 231 8.11 -18.61 30.40
N LEU A 232 8.52 -19.68 29.71
CA LEU A 232 8.10 -20.02 28.35
C LEU A 232 6.75 -20.76 28.27
N SER A 233 6.12 -21.02 29.41
CA SER A 233 4.83 -21.71 29.50
C SER A 233 3.76 -21.04 28.62
N GLY A 234 3.17 -21.80 27.70
CA GLY A 234 2.12 -21.32 26.79
C GLY A 234 2.62 -20.50 25.59
N LEU A 235 3.93 -20.47 25.33
CA LEU A 235 4.54 -19.76 24.19
C LEU A 235 5.04 -20.69 23.07
N LEU A 236 4.87 -22.01 23.22
CA LEU A 236 5.31 -22.98 22.22
C LEU A 236 4.55 -22.78 20.90
N GLY A 237 5.31 -22.58 19.82
CA GLY A 237 4.79 -22.51 18.45
C GLY A 237 5.09 -23.77 17.66
N VAL A 238 4.81 -23.72 16.35
CA VAL A 238 5.08 -24.82 15.41
C VAL A 238 5.95 -24.36 14.25
N ASP A 239 6.90 -25.19 13.84
CA ASP A 239 7.75 -24.84 12.69
C ASP A 239 6.95 -24.91 11.39
N LEU A 240 7.09 -23.85 10.59
CA LEU A 240 6.48 -23.76 9.27
C LEU A 240 7.29 -24.52 8.21
N HIS A 241 8.58 -24.78 8.45
CA HIS A 241 9.39 -25.59 7.56
C HIS A 241 8.77 -26.99 7.36
N ASN A 242 8.73 -27.48 6.12
CA ASN A 242 8.04 -28.71 5.71
C ASN A 242 6.52 -28.74 5.97
N LYS A 243 5.87 -27.61 6.24
CA LYS A 243 4.41 -27.50 6.30
C LYS A 243 3.84 -27.04 4.96
N VAL A 244 2.52 -27.09 4.84
CA VAL A 244 1.78 -26.68 3.65
C VAL A 244 1.19 -25.28 3.85
N ALA A 245 1.49 -24.36 2.95
CA ALA A 245 0.87 -23.04 2.87
C ALA A 245 -0.20 -23.03 1.77
N GLY A 246 -1.45 -22.74 2.14
CA GLY A 246 -2.57 -22.49 1.25
C GLY A 246 -2.76 -20.99 1.00
N ILE A 247 -2.56 -20.56 -0.24
CA ILE A 247 -2.71 -19.17 -0.66
C ILE A 247 -4.04 -19.02 -1.42
N MET A 248 -5.01 -18.34 -0.80
CA MET A 248 -6.33 -18.11 -1.40
C MET A 248 -6.35 -16.73 -2.08
N GLY A 249 -6.26 -16.73 -3.41
CA GLY A 249 -6.03 -15.55 -4.23
C GLY A 249 -4.55 -15.37 -4.56
N THR A 250 -4.23 -15.49 -5.85
CA THR A 250 -2.87 -15.51 -6.42
C THR A 250 -2.59 -14.26 -7.26
N GLY A 251 -3.24 -13.15 -6.92
CA GLY A 251 -2.89 -11.82 -7.42
C GLY A 251 -1.52 -11.35 -6.92
N LYS A 252 -1.22 -10.06 -7.08
CA LYS A 252 0.11 -9.49 -6.76
C LYS A 252 0.56 -9.78 -5.32
N ILE A 253 -0.32 -9.63 -4.33
CA ILE A 253 0.00 -9.86 -2.91
C ILE A 253 0.15 -11.36 -2.62
N GLY A 254 -0.76 -12.19 -3.14
CA GLY A 254 -0.70 -13.64 -2.97
C GLY A 254 0.59 -14.26 -3.55
N GLN A 255 1.07 -13.75 -4.68
CA GLN A 255 2.37 -14.13 -5.25
C GLN A 255 3.53 -13.79 -4.32
N CYS A 256 3.56 -12.57 -3.77
CA CYS A 256 4.58 -12.19 -2.77
C CYS A 256 4.52 -13.11 -1.53
N MET A 257 3.32 -13.39 -1.02
CA MET A 257 3.13 -14.30 0.11
C MET A 257 3.60 -15.73 -0.21
N ALA A 258 3.32 -16.24 -1.40
CA ALA A 258 3.79 -17.54 -1.87
C ALA A 258 5.32 -17.62 -1.91
N HIS A 259 6.00 -16.58 -2.41
CA HIS A 259 7.46 -16.51 -2.40
C HIS A 259 8.04 -16.50 -0.99
N ILE A 260 7.43 -15.73 -0.08
CA ILE A 260 7.81 -15.72 1.34
C ILE A 260 7.66 -17.13 1.93
N CYS A 261 6.51 -17.79 1.74
CA CYS A 261 6.27 -19.14 2.26
C CYS A 261 7.26 -20.17 1.70
N LYS A 262 7.62 -20.08 0.41
CA LYS A 262 8.71 -20.87 -0.18
C LYS A 262 10.04 -20.63 0.52
N GLY A 263 10.35 -19.39 0.86
CA GLY A 263 11.56 -19.02 1.62
C GLY A 263 11.61 -19.65 3.02
N PHE A 264 10.45 -19.91 3.66
CA PHE A 264 10.36 -20.67 4.91
C PHE A 264 10.50 -22.20 4.71
N GLY A 265 10.65 -22.68 3.47
CA GLY A 265 10.71 -24.11 3.14
C GLY A 265 9.35 -24.80 3.22
N MET A 266 8.26 -24.08 2.95
CA MET A 266 6.91 -24.65 2.89
C MET A 266 6.62 -25.22 1.50
N THR A 267 5.76 -26.24 1.45
CA THR A 267 5.04 -26.61 0.21
C THR A 267 3.90 -25.61 0.01
N VAL A 268 3.85 -24.95 -1.14
CA VAL A 268 2.84 -23.92 -1.41
C VAL A 268 1.79 -24.45 -2.38
N ILE A 269 0.53 -24.39 -1.97
CA ILE A 269 -0.65 -24.68 -2.79
C ILE A 269 -1.50 -23.41 -2.92
N GLY A 270 -2.11 -23.22 -4.10
CA GLY A 270 -2.89 -22.02 -4.42
C GLY A 270 -4.32 -22.36 -4.81
N TRP A 271 -5.24 -21.43 -4.53
CA TRP A 271 -6.58 -21.42 -5.08
C TRP A 271 -6.89 -20.04 -5.64
N ASP A 272 -7.39 -19.97 -6.86
CA ASP A 272 -7.82 -18.74 -7.52
C ASP A 272 -8.93 -19.06 -8.53
N ALA A 273 -9.86 -18.12 -8.73
CA ALA A 273 -10.87 -18.22 -9.78
C ALA A 273 -10.24 -18.18 -11.18
N TYR A 274 -9.07 -17.54 -11.32
CA TYR A 274 -8.30 -17.44 -12.55
C TYR A 274 -6.86 -17.91 -12.34
N PRO A 275 -6.61 -19.23 -12.36
CA PRO A 275 -5.28 -19.78 -12.15
C PRO A 275 -4.24 -19.20 -13.13
N ASN A 276 -3.09 -18.79 -12.58
CA ASN A 276 -1.97 -18.30 -13.37
C ASN A 276 -0.94 -19.41 -13.59
N GLN A 277 -0.96 -20.03 -14.78
CA GLN A 277 -0.09 -21.14 -15.16
C GLN A 277 1.41 -20.83 -14.99
N LYS A 278 1.82 -19.58 -15.21
CA LYS A 278 3.21 -19.15 -15.04
C LYS A 278 3.75 -19.44 -13.64
N LEU A 279 2.92 -19.31 -12.60
CA LEU A 279 3.35 -19.59 -11.21
C LEU A 279 3.61 -21.08 -10.97
N VAL A 280 2.92 -21.95 -11.70
CA VAL A 280 3.14 -23.41 -11.66
C VAL A 280 4.44 -23.74 -12.40
N ASP A 281 4.63 -23.17 -13.58
CA ASP A 281 5.82 -23.40 -14.42
C ASP A 281 7.10 -22.93 -13.72
N GLU A 282 7.02 -21.85 -12.93
CA GLU A 282 8.11 -21.34 -12.08
C GLU A 282 8.36 -22.21 -10.82
N GLY A 283 7.51 -23.22 -10.56
CA GLY A 283 7.59 -24.07 -9.37
C GLY A 283 7.23 -23.34 -8.06
N LEU A 284 6.59 -22.17 -8.16
CA LEU A 284 6.22 -21.36 -7.00
C LEU A 284 5.11 -22.02 -6.18
N LEU A 285 4.08 -22.54 -6.86
CA LEU A 285 2.94 -23.20 -6.21
C LEU A 285 2.27 -24.23 -7.11
N THR A 286 1.40 -25.05 -6.53
CA THR A 286 0.49 -25.93 -7.26
C THR A 286 -0.96 -25.50 -7.01
N TYR A 287 -1.76 -25.33 -8.06
CA TYR A 287 -3.18 -25.06 -7.89
C TYR A 287 -3.94 -26.32 -7.50
N VAL A 288 -4.87 -26.17 -6.56
CA VAL A 288 -5.80 -27.21 -6.09
C VAL A 288 -7.19 -26.59 -5.96
N ASP A 289 -8.22 -27.43 -5.80
CA ASP A 289 -9.55 -26.90 -5.48
C ASP A 289 -9.62 -26.37 -4.02
N LYS A 290 -10.72 -25.67 -3.71
CA LYS A 290 -10.91 -25.03 -2.41
C LYS A 290 -10.87 -26.04 -1.27
N ASP A 291 -11.56 -27.17 -1.42
CA ASP A 291 -11.71 -28.15 -0.35
C ASP A 291 -10.39 -28.88 -0.09
N GLU A 292 -9.63 -29.18 -1.14
CA GLU A 292 -8.29 -29.73 -1.04
C GLU A 292 -7.33 -28.75 -0.35
N LEU A 293 -7.39 -27.45 -0.67
CA LEU A 293 -6.58 -26.43 0.00
C LEU A 293 -6.87 -26.40 1.50
N LEU A 294 -8.15 -26.31 1.87
CA LEU A 294 -8.58 -26.25 3.27
C LEU A 294 -8.13 -27.49 4.05
N ALA A 295 -8.28 -28.67 3.47
CA ALA A 295 -7.91 -29.93 4.11
C ALA A 295 -6.39 -30.11 4.28
N LYS A 296 -5.58 -29.60 3.34
CA LYS A 296 -4.12 -29.83 3.33
C LYS A 296 -3.30 -28.73 3.97
N ALA A 297 -3.76 -27.49 3.97
CA ALA A 297 -2.96 -26.35 4.43
C ALA A 297 -2.81 -26.31 5.96
N ASP A 298 -1.58 -26.09 6.43
CA ASP A 298 -1.27 -25.78 7.83
C ASP A 298 -1.31 -24.26 8.08
N LEU A 299 -1.00 -23.46 7.07
CA LEU A 299 -1.18 -22.01 7.04
C LEU A 299 -2.12 -21.66 5.88
N ILE A 300 -3.22 -20.97 6.15
CA ILE A 300 -4.15 -20.45 5.15
C ILE A 300 -4.07 -18.93 5.19
N SER A 301 -3.72 -18.30 4.06
CA SER A 301 -3.62 -16.84 3.94
C SER A 301 -4.56 -16.31 2.86
N LEU A 302 -5.43 -15.38 3.24
CA LEU A 302 -6.45 -14.80 2.37
C LEU A 302 -5.93 -13.55 1.66
N HIS A 303 -5.97 -13.57 0.32
CA HIS A 303 -5.56 -12.47 -0.57
C HIS A 303 -6.54 -12.25 -1.74
N ALA A 304 -7.71 -12.91 -1.71
CA ALA A 304 -8.77 -12.72 -2.68
C ALA A 304 -9.50 -11.37 -2.47
N PRO A 305 -10.02 -10.74 -3.53
CA PRO A 305 -10.93 -9.60 -3.38
C PRO A 305 -12.24 -10.06 -2.72
N LEU A 306 -12.94 -9.14 -2.04
CA LEU A 306 -14.31 -9.35 -1.57
C LEU A 306 -15.31 -9.08 -2.69
N ILE A 307 -16.08 -10.10 -3.07
CA ILE A 307 -17.07 -10.06 -4.14
C ILE A 307 -18.41 -10.56 -3.56
N MET A 308 -19.44 -9.72 -3.64
CA MET A 308 -20.79 -10.06 -3.18
C MET A 308 -21.56 -10.85 -4.26
N GLY A 309 -22.57 -11.61 -3.83
CA GLY A 309 -23.48 -12.33 -4.72
C GLY A 309 -23.13 -13.81 -4.92
N PRO A 310 -23.95 -14.56 -5.67
CA PRO A 310 -23.77 -15.99 -5.88
C PRO A 310 -22.43 -16.30 -6.57
N GLY A 311 -21.65 -17.22 -6.00
CA GLY A 311 -20.31 -17.55 -6.50
C GLY A 311 -19.24 -16.48 -6.22
N GLY A 312 -19.56 -15.48 -5.40
CA GLY A 312 -18.61 -14.50 -4.89
C GLY A 312 -17.71 -15.07 -3.78
N THR A 313 -17.03 -14.17 -3.08
CA THR A 313 -16.08 -14.49 -1.99
C THR A 313 -16.54 -13.98 -0.63
N TYR A 314 -17.74 -13.41 -0.53
CA TYR A 314 -18.37 -13.11 0.75
C TYR A 314 -18.54 -14.41 1.55
N HIS A 315 -18.05 -14.40 2.79
CA HIS A 315 -18.00 -15.57 3.68
C HIS A 315 -17.36 -16.80 3.01
N LEU A 316 -16.30 -16.57 2.22
CA LEU A 316 -15.50 -17.64 1.61
C LEU A 316 -15.00 -18.65 2.66
N ILE A 317 -14.73 -18.17 3.88
CA ILE A 317 -14.46 -18.96 5.07
C ILE A 317 -15.67 -18.87 6.00
N ASP A 318 -16.63 -19.78 5.79
CA ASP A 318 -17.80 -20.01 6.63
C ASP A 318 -17.60 -21.21 7.57
N ALA A 319 -18.63 -21.59 8.32
CA ALA A 319 -18.58 -22.74 9.23
C ALA A 319 -18.22 -24.07 8.51
N GLU A 320 -18.69 -24.27 7.28
CA GLU A 320 -18.39 -25.47 6.50
C GLU A 320 -16.92 -25.49 6.07
N ALA A 321 -16.42 -24.37 5.57
CA ALA A 321 -15.02 -24.20 5.18
C ALA A 321 -14.09 -24.41 6.39
N ILE A 322 -14.44 -23.82 7.54
CA ILE A 322 -13.67 -24.01 8.79
C ILE A 322 -13.67 -25.48 9.21
N ALA A 323 -14.80 -26.18 9.12
CA ALA A 323 -14.87 -27.60 9.47
C ALA A 323 -13.91 -28.47 8.64
N LYS A 324 -13.71 -28.12 7.36
CA LYS A 324 -12.77 -28.80 6.45
C LYS A 324 -11.30 -28.49 6.73
N MET A 325 -10.99 -27.42 7.49
CA MET A 325 -9.61 -27.09 7.85
C MET A 325 -9.04 -28.08 8.86
N LYS A 326 -7.71 -28.19 8.91
CA LYS A 326 -7.00 -28.88 9.99
C LYS A 326 -7.31 -28.24 11.35
N ASP A 327 -7.41 -29.06 12.40
CA ASP A 327 -7.61 -28.60 13.79
C ASP A 327 -6.40 -27.83 14.38
N THR A 328 -5.33 -27.70 13.61
CA THR A 328 -4.12 -26.95 13.97
C THR A 328 -3.78 -25.87 12.95
N ALA A 329 -4.74 -25.52 12.09
CA ALA A 329 -4.52 -24.52 11.05
C ALA A 329 -4.18 -23.15 11.67
N ILE A 330 -3.32 -22.43 10.96
CA ILE A 330 -3.06 -21.01 11.16
C ILE A 330 -3.82 -20.26 10.08
N LEU A 331 -4.79 -19.43 10.45
CA LEU A 331 -5.58 -18.62 9.50
C LEU A 331 -5.14 -17.16 9.55
N VAL A 332 -4.89 -16.55 8.39
CA VAL A 332 -4.51 -15.14 8.29
C VAL A 332 -5.38 -14.40 7.28
N ASN A 333 -5.92 -13.25 7.68
CA ASN A 333 -6.66 -12.36 6.80
C ASN A 333 -6.11 -10.93 6.85
N THR A 334 -5.55 -10.50 5.73
CA THR A 334 -5.10 -9.12 5.47
C THR A 334 -5.78 -8.53 4.23
N ALA A 335 -6.85 -9.18 3.75
CA ALA A 335 -7.56 -8.81 2.55
C ALA A 335 -8.80 -7.99 2.90
N ARG A 336 -9.91 -8.64 3.30
CA ARG A 336 -11.16 -7.97 3.70
C ARG A 336 -11.87 -8.77 4.77
N GLY A 337 -12.51 -8.08 5.73
CA GLY A 337 -13.22 -8.68 6.84
C GLY A 337 -14.28 -9.70 6.40
N GLY A 338 -15.21 -9.30 5.53
CA GLY A 338 -16.31 -10.14 5.04
C GLY A 338 -15.92 -11.35 4.18
N LEU A 339 -14.62 -11.67 4.03
CA LEU A 339 -14.19 -12.98 3.51
C LEU A 339 -14.39 -14.10 4.52
N ILE A 340 -14.47 -13.78 5.81
CA ILE A 340 -14.68 -14.72 6.91
C ILE A 340 -16.03 -14.41 7.55
N ASP A 341 -16.84 -15.45 7.77
CA ASP A 341 -18.00 -15.35 8.65
C ASP A 341 -17.52 -15.21 10.11
N THR A 342 -17.79 -14.05 10.70
CA THR A 342 -17.31 -13.68 12.04
C THR A 342 -17.88 -14.59 13.12
N GLU A 343 -19.15 -14.99 13.03
CA GLU A 343 -19.78 -15.86 14.04
C GLU A 343 -19.20 -17.28 13.97
N ALA A 344 -19.03 -17.80 12.76
CA ALA A 344 -18.39 -19.10 12.55
C ALA A 344 -16.95 -19.13 13.08
N LEU A 345 -16.19 -18.04 12.88
CA LEU A 345 -14.83 -17.92 13.40
C LEU A 345 -14.80 -17.89 14.94
N ILE A 346 -15.70 -17.12 15.57
CA ILE A 346 -15.81 -17.03 17.03
C ILE A 346 -16.10 -18.40 17.65
N ASP A 347 -17.05 -19.15 17.09
CA ASP A 347 -17.41 -20.45 17.62
C ASP A 347 -16.28 -21.48 17.45
N ALA A 348 -15.60 -21.47 16.31
CA ALA A 348 -14.42 -22.30 16.07
C ALA A 348 -13.26 -21.97 17.02
N LEU A 349 -13.04 -20.68 17.34
CA LEU A 349 -12.04 -20.26 18.33
C LEU A 349 -12.37 -20.77 19.74
N LYS A 350 -13.63 -20.69 20.17
CA LYS A 350 -14.08 -21.23 21.47
C LYS A 350 -13.88 -22.74 21.57
N GLN A 351 -14.01 -23.45 20.45
CA GLN A 351 -13.81 -24.90 20.35
C GLN A 351 -12.34 -25.30 20.22
N GLY A 352 -11.41 -24.33 20.11
CA GLY A 352 -9.98 -24.61 19.97
C GLY A 352 -9.60 -25.15 18.58
N LYS A 353 -10.38 -24.85 17.54
CA LYS A 353 -10.17 -25.34 16.16
C LYS A 353 -8.86 -24.89 15.52
N PHE A 354 -8.30 -23.77 15.96
CA PHE A 354 -7.14 -23.15 15.33
C PHE A 354 -5.93 -23.19 16.25
N HIS A 355 -4.75 -23.42 15.67
CA HIS A 355 -3.50 -23.13 16.38
C HIS A 355 -3.32 -21.61 16.51
N ALA A 356 -3.65 -20.84 15.48
CA ALA A 356 -3.57 -19.38 15.52
C ALA A 356 -4.50 -18.74 14.49
N VAL A 357 -4.99 -17.54 14.82
CA VAL A 357 -5.71 -16.68 13.87
C VAL A 357 -5.08 -15.28 13.93
N GLY A 358 -4.82 -14.69 12.77
CA GLY A 358 -4.27 -13.36 12.61
C GLY A 358 -5.14 -12.52 11.69
N LEU A 359 -5.75 -11.47 12.21
CA LEU A 359 -6.62 -10.57 11.44
C LEU A 359 -6.05 -9.14 11.47
N ASP A 360 -5.91 -8.55 10.29
CA ASP A 360 -5.68 -7.11 10.11
C ASP A 360 -6.99 -6.38 9.74
N VAL A 361 -8.01 -7.16 9.37
CA VAL A 361 -9.33 -6.71 8.93
C VAL A 361 -10.42 -7.56 9.59
N TYR A 362 -11.59 -6.97 9.87
CA TYR A 362 -12.76 -7.66 10.42
C TYR A 362 -14.07 -7.15 9.81
N GLU A 363 -15.11 -8.00 9.78
CA GLU A 363 -16.42 -7.60 9.26
C GLU A 363 -17.08 -6.62 10.22
N GLY A 364 -17.39 -5.40 9.74
CA GLY A 364 -17.91 -4.31 10.58
C GLY A 364 -16.85 -3.34 11.11
N GLU A 365 -15.61 -3.38 10.57
CA GLU A 365 -14.55 -2.44 10.95
C GLU A 365 -14.84 -0.98 10.64
N ASP A 366 -15.74 -0.73 9.70
CA ASP A 366 -16.02 0.61 9.18
C ASP A 366 -16.38 1.63 10.27
N ALA A 367 -16.99 1.22 11.39
CA ALA A 367 -17.34 2.17 12.46
C ALA A 367 -16.15 2.58 13.35
N ASN A 368 -15.06 1.81 13.36
CA ASN A 368 -13.99 1.89 14.36
C ASN A 368 -12.60 2.23 13.78
N VAL A 369 -12.52 2.56 12.49
CA VAL A 369 -11.28 2.91 11.76
C VAL A 369 -11.40 4.33 11.18
#